data_AF-A0A7X6DLB3-F1
#
_entry.id   AF-A0A7X6DLB3-F1
#
_cell.length_a   1.000
_cell.length_b   1.000
_cell.length_c   1.000
_cell.angle_alpha   90.00
_cell.angle_beta   90.00
_cell.angle_gamma   90.00
#
_symmetry.space_group_name_H-M   'P 1'
#
loop_
_entity.id
_entity.type
_entity.pdbx_description
1 polymer ?
#
loop_
_entity_poly.entity_id
_entity_poly.type
_entity_poly.pdbx_seq_one_letter_code
_entity_poly.pdbx_strand_id
1 'polypeptide(L)' 'MKQIKVFIGITLLFLVILFVLQNVEPVTLQFLLWSFSLSRALMFFIIFALGIIVGWALGSLSRGRPG' A
#
# COMPACT_ATOMS: atom_id res chain seq x y z
N MET A 1 3.51 18.19 28.94
CA MET A 1 2.58 17.13 28.47
C MET A 1 1.41 17.65 27.63
N LYS A 2 0.68 18.70 28.06
CA LYS A 2 -0.52 19.21 27.34
C LYS A 2 -0.22 19.66 25.89
N GLN A 3 0.87 20.40 25.69
CA GLN A 3 1.27 20.89 24.35
C GLN A 3 1.68 19.78 23.38
N ILE A 4 2.30 18.71 23.88
CA ILE A 4 2.66 17.53 23.07
C ILE A 4 1.41 16.82 22.55
N LYS A 5 0.38 16.67 23.39
CA LYS A 5 -0.89 16.07 22.99
C LYS A 5 -1.58 16.86 21.87
N VAL A 6 -1.52 18.20 21.94
CA VAL A 6 -2.04 19.09 20.91
C VAL A 6 -1.26 18.93 19.60
N PHE A 7 0.08 18.93 19.66
CA PHE A 7 0.92 18.71 18.49
C PHE A 7 0.65 17.36 17.83
N ILE A 8 0.56 16.28 18.61
CA ILE A 8 0.23 14.94 18.10
C ILE A 8 -1.15 14.95 17.44
N GLY A 9 -2.15 15.58 18.06
CA GLY A 9 -3.49 15.70 17.49
C GLY A 9 -3.51 16.42 16.14
N ILE A 10 -2.79 17.54 16.03
CA ILE A 10 -2.68 18.31 14.77
C ILE A 10 -1.98 17.49 13.69
N THR A 11 -0.86 16.83 14.03
CA THR A 11 -0.12 15.98 13.10
C THR A 11 -0.98 14.84 12.59
N LEU A 12 -1.72 14.16 13.48
CA LEU A 12 -2.62 13.08 13.07
C LEU A 12 -3.75 13.60 12.17
N LEU A 13 -4.36 14.73 12.50
CA LEU A 13 -5.40 15.35 11.67
C LEU A 13 -4.86 15.67 10.26
N PHE A 14 -3.66 16.26 10.19
CA PHE A 14 -3.01 16.56 8.91
C PHE A 14 -2.74 15.29 8.09
N LEU A 15 -2.22 14.23 8.72
CA LEU A 15 -2.00 12.94 8.07
C LEU A 15 -3.29 12.30 7.55
N VAL A 16 -4.39 12.40 8.31
CA VAL A 16 -5.70 11.92 7.87
C VAL A 16 -6.21 12.69 6.65
N ILE A 17 -6.09 14.02 6.65
CA ILE A 17 -6.47 14.84 5.50
C ILE A 17 -5.65 14.46 4.26
N LEU A 18 -4.33 14.31 4.40
CA LEU A 18 -3.47 13.86 3.31
C LEU A 18 -3.85 12.48 2.82
N PHE A 19 -4.11 11.54 3.72
CA PHE A 19 -4.57 10.20 3.38
C PHE A 19 -5.86 10.25 2.58
N VAL A 20 -6.86 11.03 3.02
CA VAL A 20 -8.13 11.17 2.29
C VAL A 20 -7.88 11.78 0.92
N LEU A 21 -7.22 12.93 0.81
CA LEU A 21 -6.97 13.61 -0.46
C LEU A 21 -6.22 12.73 -1.47
N GLN A 22 -5.23 11.98 -1.01
CA GLN A 22 -4.50 11.02 -1.87
C GLN A 22 -5.36 9.84 -2.30
N ASN A 23 -6.41 9.50 -1.55
CA ASN A 23 -7.34 8.41 -1.82
C ASN A 23 -8.66 8.83 -2.48
N VAL A 24 -8.92 10.14 -2.65
CA VAL A 24 -10.16 10.67 -3.25
C VAL A 24 -10.36 10.16 -4.67
N GLU A 25 -9.30 10.11 -5.47
CA GLU A 25 -9.40 9.78 -6.88
C GLU A 25 -9.01 8.31 -7.12
N PRO A 26 -9.95 7.48 -7.63
CA PRO A 26 -9.65 6.11 -8.01
C PRO A 26 -8.63 6.08 -9.14
N VAL A 27 -7.64 5.18 -9.02
CA VAL A 27 -6.61 5.00 -10.04
C VAL A 27 -7.08 3.93 -11.01
N THR A 28 -7.00 4.25 -12.31
CA THR A 28 -7.24 3.29 -13.38
C THR A 28 -5.93 2.62 -13.75
N LEU A 29 -5.81 1.33 -13.46
CA LEU A 29 -4.70 0.51 -13.91
C LEU A 29 -4.99 -0.02 -15.31
N GLN A 30 -4.03 0.18 -16.20
CA GLN A 30 -4.01 -0.38 -17.55
C GLN A 30 -3.00 -1.53 -17.58
N PHE A 31 -3.47 -2.75 -17.80
CA PHE A 31 -2.66 -3.95 -17.86
C PHE A 31 -2.85 -4.68 -19.19
N LEU A 32 -1.86 -4.55 -20.08
CA LEU A 32 -1.85 -5.06 -21.46
C LEU A 32 -3.13 -4.75 -22.27
N LEU A 33 -4.18 -5.57 -22.10
CA LEU A 33 -5.46 -5.49 -22.81
C LEU A 33 -6.64 -5.16 -21.90
N TRP A 34 -6.41 -5.03 -20.59
CA TRP A 34 -7.48 -4.86 -19.61
C TRP A 34 -7.25 -3.62 -18.75
N SER A 35 -8.35 -2.96 -18.39
CA SER A 35 -8.33 -1.80 -17.53
C SER A 35 -9.26 -2.00 -16.36
N PHE A 36 -8.82 -1.62 -15.16
CA PHE A 36 -9.70 -1.61 -14.00
C PHE A 36 -9.37 -0.43 -13.09
N SER A 37 -10.41 0.12 -12.45
CA SER A 37 -10.27 1.24 -11.53
C SER A 37 -10.46 0.77 -10.09
N LEU A 38 -9.57 1.20 -9.20
CA LEU A 38 -9.63 0.89 -7.77
C LEU A 38 -9.14 2.07 -6.94
N SER A 39 -9.39 2.04 -5.63
CA SER A 39 -8.82 3.06 -4.74
C SER A 39 -7.29 2.93 -4.67
N ARG A 40 -6.62 4.08 -4.53
CA ARG A 40 -5.15 4.17 -4.49
C ARG A 40 -4.56 3.35 -3.33
N ALA A 41 -5.21 3.34 -2.17
CA ALA A 41 -4.84 2.48 -1.04
C ALA A 41 -4.98 0.99 -1.35
N LEU A 42 -6.08 0.56 -1.97
CA LEU A 42 -6.24 -0.85 -2.34
C LEU A 42 -5.17 -1.28 -3.34
N MET A 43 -4.80 -0.41 -4.28
CA MET A 43 -3.72 -0.68 -5.24
C MET A 43 -2.40 -0.97 -4.53
N PHE A 44 -1.97 -0.08 -3.62
CA PHE A 44 -0.73 -0.29 -2.88
C PHE A 44 -0.76 -1.55 -2.03
N PHE A 45 -1.89 -1.84 -1.38
CA PHE A 45 -2.04 -3.05 -0.57
C PHE A 45 -1.92 -4.33 -1.40
N ILE A 46 -2.58 -4.37 -2.57
CA ILE A 46 -2.53 -5.53 -3.48
C ILE A 46 -1.11 -5.72 -4.00
N ILE A 47 -0.44 -4.66 -4.47
CA ILE A 47 0.94 -4.74 -4.99
C ILE A 47 1.89 -5.24 -3.90
N PHE A 48 1.77 -4.73 -2.68
CA PHE A 48 2.59 -5.16 -1.55
C PHE A 48 2.36 -6.64 -1.19
N ALA A 49 1.10 -7.07 -1.10
CA ALA A 49 0.76 -8.46 -0.83
C ALA A 49 1.29 -9.41 -1.91
N LEU A 50 1.15 -9.04 -3.19
CA LEU A 50 1.72 -9.80 -4.31
C LEU A 50 3.25 -9.89 -4.20
N GLY A 51 3.92 -8.80 -3.84
CA GLY A 51 5.36 -8.78 -3.58
C GLY A 51 5.79 -9.77 -2.50
N ILE A 52 5.07 -9.82 -1.37
CA ILE A 52 5.32 -10.79 -0.29
C ILE A 52 5.15 -12.22 -0.81
N ILE A 53 4.04 -12.51 -1.51
CA ILE A 53 3.73 -13.84 -2.02
C ILE A 53 4.81 -14.31 -3.00
N VAL A 54 5.17 -13.46 -3.96
CA VAL A 54 6.20 -13.76 -4.97
C VAL A 54 7.56 -13.96 -4.30
N GLY A 55 7.95 -13.06 -3.40
CA GLY A 55 9.22 -13.15 -2.67
C GLY A 55 9.31 -14.43 -1.84
N TRP A 56 8.24 -14.81 -1.15
CA TRP A 56 8.18 -16.07 -0.41
C TRP A 56 8.28 -17.27 -1.35
N ALA A 57 7.49 -17.31 -2.41
CA ALA A 57 7.49 -18.42 -3.37
C ALA A 57 8.90 -18.65 -3.97
N LEU A 58 9.57 -17.57 -4.41
CA LEU A 58 10.93 -17.62 -4.93
C LEU A 58 11.93 -18.09 -3.86
N GLY A 59 11.85 -17.56 -2.64
CA GLY A 59 12.71 -17.97 -1.53
C GLY A 59 12.47 -19.42 -1.08
N SER A 60 11.25 -19.95 -1.23
CA SER A 60 10.95 -21.36 -0.96
C SER A 60 11.53 -22.27 -2.04
N LEU A 61 11.41 -21.88 -3.32
CA LEU A 61 11.97 -22.65 -4.43
C LEU A 61 13.50 -22.70 -4.37
N SER A 62 14.14 -21.60 -3.98
CA SER A 62 15.60 -21.54 -3.80
C SER A 62 16.10 -22.43 -2.66
N ARG A 63 15.32 -22.61 -1.59
CA ARG A 63 15.67 -23.47 -0.44
C ARG A 63 15.44 -24.96 -0.69
N GLY A 64 14.60 -25.30 -1.66
CA GLY A 64 14.29 -26.67 -2.05
C GLY A 64 15.23 -27.28 -3.11
N ARG A 65 16.27 -26.56 -3.56
CA ARG A 65 17.31 -27.14 -4.42
C ARG A 65 18.30 -27.90 -3.53
N PRO A 66 18.36 -29.24 -3.58
CA PRO A 66 19.51 -29.95 -3.04
C PRO A 66 20.69 -29.59 -3.95
N GLY A 67 21.69 -28.91 -3.39
CA GLY A 67 23.01 -28.81 -4.00
C GLY A 67 23.71 -30.16 -3.96
#